data_AF-F8UHG0-F1
#
_entry.id   AF-F8UHG0-F1
#
_cell.length_a   1.000
_cell.length_b   1.000
_cell.length_c   1.000
_cell.angle_alpha   90.00
_cell.angle_beta   90.00
_cell.angle_gamma   90.00
#
_symmetry.space_group_name_H-M   'P 1'
#
loop_
_entity.id
_entity.type
_entity.pdbx_description
1 polymer ?
#
loop_
_entity_poly.entity_id
_entity_poly.type
_entity_poly.pdbx_seq_one_letter_code
_entity_poly.pdbx_strand_id
1 'polypeptide(L)'
;MSTVGQIEKRTQARVVALFLERLGYGYLGDRSYLDNRNIEEKLLRDWLISRGVSDTLINRALHELNRVATDTSKSIYDRNKEVYDLLRYGVKV
;
A
#
# COMPACT_ATOMS: atom_id res chain seq x y z
N MET A 1 -16.81 22.35 26.61
CA MET A 1 -17.21 21.33 25.62
C MET A 1 -16.01 20.43 25.38
N SER A 2 -16.00 19.22 25.95
CA SER A 2 -14.96 18.23 25.67
C SER A 2 -15.10 17.76 24.23
N THR A 3 -14.21 18.24 23.36
CA THR A 3 -14.24 17.93 21.93
C THR A 3 -13.78 16.49 21.74
N VAL A 4 -14.73 15.59 21.51
CA VAL A 4 -14.48 14.18 21.17
C VAL A 4 -13.40 14.10 20.08
N GLY A 5 -12.40 13.23 20.26
CA GLY A 5 -11.32 12.99 19.29
C GLY A 5 -10.01 13.78 19.47
N GLN A 6 -9.88 14.69 20.45
CA GLN A 6 -8.60 15.40 20.67
C GLN A 6 -7.43 14.48 21.04
N ILE A 7 -7.68 13.46 21.88
CA ILE A 7 -6.68 12.48 22.29
C ILE A 7 -6.26 11.61 21.09
N GLU A 8 -7.22 11.23 20.25
CA GLU A 8 -6.97 10.46 19.02
C GLU A 8 -6.14 11.28 18.03
N LYS A 9 -6.50 12.55 17.77
CA LYS A 9 -5.71 13.44 16.89
C LYS A 9 -4.28 13.64 17.37
N ARG A 10 -4.08 13.84 18.68
CA ARG A 10 -2.73 13.92 19.28
C ARG A 10 -1.96 12.61 19.10
N THR A 11 -2.65 11.47 19.18
CA THR A 11 -2.04 10.15 18.99
C THR A 11 -1.65 9.93 17.54
N GLN A 12 -2.53 10.25 16.59
CA GLN A 12 -2.26 10.20 15.14
C GLN A 12 -1.06 11.09 14.79
N ALA A 13 -0.99 12.33 15.30
CA ALA A 13 0.15 13.22 15.05
C ALA A 13 1.48 12.63 15.54
N ARG A 14 1.49 11.98 16.71
CA ARG A 14 2.70 11.30 17.24
C ARG A 14 3.10 10.10 16.38
N VAL A 15 2.13 9.33 15.89
CA VAL A 15 2.40 8.20 14.98
C VAL A 15 2.97 8.70 13.67
N VAL A 16 2.38 9.74 13.06
CA VAL A 16 2.89 10.36 11.82
C VAL A 16 4.33 10.85 12.00
N ALA A 17 4.62 11.57 13.10
CA ALA A 17 5.98 12.02 13.40
C ALA A 17 6.98 10.85 13.56
N LEU A 18 6.58 9.75 14.20
CA LEU A 18 7.42 8.55 14.32
C LEU A 18 7.78 7.97 12.94
N PHE A 19 6.79 7.79 12.06
CA PHE A 19 7.00 7.22 10.74
C PHE A 19 7.86 8.12 9.85
N LEU A 20 7.64 9.44 9.89
CA LEU A 20 8.40 10.42 9.12
C LEU A 20 9.82 10.61 9.64
N GLU A 21 9.97 10.97 10.91
CA GLU A 21 11.23 11.50 11.45
C GLU A 21 12.20 10.39 11.86
N ARG A 22 11.69 9.23 12.32
CA ARG A 22 12.55 8.15 12.83
C ARG A 22 12.66 6.97 11.88
N LEU A 23 11.57 6.62 11.20
CA LEU A 23 11.53 5.45 10.33
C LEU A 23 11.76 5.79 8.85
N GLY A 24 11.77 7.07 8.49
CA GLY A 24 12.08 7.53 7.13
C GLY A 24 11.01 7.22 6.08
N TYR A 25 9.75 7.04 6.49
CA TYR A 25 8.65 6.80 5.57
C TYR A 25 8.24 8.10 4.86
N GLY A 26 7.87 7.99 3.59
CA GLY A 26 7.24 9.10 2.87
C GLY A 26 5.78 9.27 3.28
N TYR A 27 5.40 10.46 3.74
CA TYR A 27 4.01 10.78 4.04
C TYR A 27 3.25 11.13 2.77
N LEU A 28 2.20 10.37 2.46
CA LEU A 28 1.38 10.54 1.25
C LEU A 28 0.25 11.56 1.39
N GLY A 29 0.21 12.29 2.51
CA GLY A 29 -0.85 13.25 2.82
C GLY A 29 -2.11 12.62 3.40
N ASP A 30 -3.12 13.46 3.65
CA ASP A 30 -4.46 13.02 3.99
C ASP A 30 -5.16 12.46 2.75
N ARG A 31 -5.68 11.23 2.87
CA ARG A 31 -6.36 10.49 1.80
C ARG A 31 -7.81 10.14 2.15
N SER A 32 -8.39 10.76 3.19
CA SER A 32 -9.79 10.52 3.58
C SER A 32 -10.83 10.82 2.49
N TYR A 33 -10.47 11.58 1.45
CA TYR A 33 -11.33 11.92 0.32
C TYR A 33 -11.11 11.06 -0.92
N LEU A 34 -10.15 10.13 -0.88
CA LEU A 34 -9.84 9.26 -2.02
C LEU A 34 -10.63 7.95 -1.95
N ASP A 35 -10.76 7.32 -3.11
CA ASP A 35 -11.34 5.98 -3.22
C ASP A 35 -10.51 4.98 -2.41
N ASN A 36 -11.18 4.07 -1.70
CA ASN A 36 -10.53 3.14 -0.77
C ASN A 36 -9.91 1.97 -1.53
N ARG A 37 -8.75 2.21 -2.15
CA ARG A 37 -7.98 1.21 -2.88
C ARG A 37 -6.82 0.70 -2.02
N ASN A 38 -6.59 -0.60 -2.10
CA ASN A 38 -5.50 -1.27 -1.39
C ASN A 38 -4.15 -1.14 -2.11
N ILE A 39 -4.14 -0.80 -3.41
CA ILE A 39 -2.93 -0.69 -4.23
C ILE A 39 -2.91 0.67 -4.95
N GLU A 40 -1.83 1.41 -4.73
CA GLU A 40 -1.52 2.68 -5.41
C GLU A 40 -0.61 2.40 -6.60
N GLU A 41 -1.18 1.94 -7.72
CA GLU A 41 -0.40 1.47 -8.87
C GLU A 41 0.61 2.49 -9.42
N LYS A 42 0.23 3.78 -9.42
CA LYS A 42 1.10 4.83 -9.92
C LYS A 42 2.37 4.95 -9.07
N LEU A 43 2.22 4.95 -7.74
CA LEU A 43 3.36 5.02 -6.82
C LEU A 43 4.25 3.79 -6.95
N LEU A 44 3.65 2.59 -7.05
CA LEU A 44 4.39 1.35 -7.21
C LEU A 44 5.12 1.29 -8.57
N ARG A 45 4.48 1.72 -9.66
CA ARG A 45 5.10 1.82 -10.98
C ARG A 45 6.28 2.80 -10.96
N ASP A 46 6.07 4.02 -10.45
CA ASP A 46 7.11 5.05 -10.36
C ASP A 46 8.32 4.53 -9.56
N TRP A 47 8.07 3.82 -8.45
CA TRP A 47 9.11 3.17 -7.66
C TRP A 47 9.84 2.06 -8.43
N LEU A 48 9.13 1.15 -9.11
CA LEU A 48 9.75 0.06 -9.89
C LEU A 48 10.59 0.59 -11.07
N ILE A 49 10.15 1.66 -11.72
CA ILE A 49 10.92 2.35 -12.77
C ILE A 49 12.23 2.89 -12.19
N SER A 50 12.19 3.53 -11.01
CA SER A 50 13.40 4.03 -10.33
C SER A 50 14.39 2.92 -9.95
N ARG A 51 13.92 1.67 -9.88
CA ARG A 51 14.75 0.48 -9.65
C ARG A 51 15.33 -0.12 -10.93
N GLY A 52 14.99 0.44 -12.10
CA GLY A 52 15.47 -0.03 -13.41
C GLY A 52 14.71 -1.24 -13.96
N VAL A 53 13.51 -1.53 -13.45
CA VAL A 53 12.69 -2.62 -13.97
C VAL A 53 12.05 -2.21 -15.30
N SER A 54 12.07 -3.10 -16.29
CA SER A 54 11.46 -2.83 -17.60
C SER A 54 9.94 -2.74 -17.50
N ASP A 55 9.33 -1.85 -18.27
CA ASP A 55 7.87 -1.62 -18.28
C ASP A 55 7.06 -2.90 -18.52
N THR A 56 7.55 -3.82 -19.36
CA THR A 56 6.92 -5.13 -19.61
C THR A 56 6.78 -5.98 -18.35
N LEU A 57 7.84 -6.07 -17.54
CA LEU A 57 7.83 -6.78 -16.26
C LEU A 57 6.97 -6.07 -15.22
N ILE A 58 7.00 -4.73 -15.19
CA ILE A 58 6.15 -3.92 -14.29
C ILE A 58 4.67 -4.19 -14.59
N ASN A 59 4.26 -4.13 -15.85
CA ASN A 59 2.88 -4.34 -16.25
C ASN A 59 2.39 -5.76 -15.90
N ARG A 60 3.22 -6.78 -16.13
CA ARG A 60 2.89 -8.17 -15.72
C ARG A 60 2.77 -8.31 -14.21
N ALA A 61 3.72 -7.76 -13.45
CA ALA A 61 3.70 -7.83 -11.99
C ALA A 61 2.50 -7.12 -11.38
N LEU A 62 2.16 -5.93 -11.88
CA LEU A 62 0.97 -5.18 -11.44
C LEU A 62 -0.33 -5.89 -11.81
N HIS A 63 -0.39 -6.53 -12.98
CA HIS A 63 -1.56 -7.29 -13.38
C HIS A 63 -1.82 -8.47 -12.42
N GLU A 64 -0.79 -9.28 -12.15
CA GLU A 64 -0.92 -10.42 -11.22
C GLU A 64 -1.22 -9.98 -9.79
N LEU A 65 -0.55 -8.92 -9.30
CA LEU A 65 -0.80 -8.39 -7.96
C LEU A 65 -2.25 -7.93 -7.80
N ASN A 66 -2.78 -7.17 -8.78
CA ASN A 66 -4.17 -6.73 -8.75
C ASN A 66 -5.13 -7.90 -8.84
N ARG A 67 -4.90 -8.85 -9.76
CA ARG A 67 -5.72 -10.04 -9.94
C ARG A 67 -5.90 -10.79 -8.63
N VAL A 68 -4.81 -11.01 -7.89
CA VAL A 68 -4.85 -11.67 -6.58
C VAL A 68 -5.52 -10.79 -5.53
N ALA A 69 -5.18 -9.50 -5.46
CA ALA A 69 -5.69 -8.60 -4.43
C ALA A 69 -7.19 -8.27 -4.57
N THR A 70 -7.78 -8.43 -5.76
CA THR A 70 -9.20 -8.18 -6.03
C THR A 70 -10.02 -9.46 -6.21
N ASP A 71 -9.47 -10.64 -5.98
CA ASP A 71 -10.20 -11.90 -6.12
C ASP A 71 -11.27 -12.04 -5.01
N THR A 72 -12.51 -11.66 -5.34
CA THR A 72 -13.65 -11.72 -4.42
C THR A 72 -14.20 -13.13 -4.25
N SER A 73 -13.71 -14.12 -5.01
CA SER A 73 -14.12 -15.52 -4.84
C SER A 73 -13.44 -16.19 -3.63
N LYS A 74 -12.36 -15.59 -3.12
CA LYS A 74 -11.55 -16.11 -2.01
C LYS A 74 -11.88 -15.44 -0.68
N SER A 75 -11.57 -16.12 0.41
CA SER A 75 -11.64 -15.50 1.73
C SER A 75 -10.61 -14.36 1.86
N ILE A 76 -10.86 -13.42 2.78
CA ILE A 76 -9.91 -12.33 3.06
C ILE A 76 -8.54 -12.91 3.46
N TYR A 77 -8.53 -14.01 4.21
CA TYR A 77 -7.30 -14.69 4.61
C TYR A 77 -6.53 -15.23 3.41
N ASP A 78 -7.20 -16.01 2.54
CA ASP A 78 -6.54 -16.61 1.37
C ASP A 78 -6.00 -15.54 0.43
N ARG A 79 -6.78 -14.48 0.23
CA ARG A 79 -6.37 -13.31 -0.57
C ARG A 79 -5.12 -12.64 -0.01
N ASN A 80 -5.09 -12.37 1.29
CA ASN A 80 -3.93 -11.77 1.95
C ASN A 80 -2.71 -12.69 1.94
N LYS A 81 -2.92 -14.01 2.11
CA LYS A 81 -1.85 -15.01 2.02
C LYS A 81 -1.22 -15.02 0.63
N GLU A 82 -2.02 -15.01 -0.43
CA GLU A 82 -1.51 -15.01 -1.80
C GLU A 82 -0.79 -13.70 -2.15
N VAL A 83 -1.32 -12.54 -1.73
CA VAL A 83 -0.60 -11.26 -1.87
C VAL A 83 0.74 -11.33 -1.15
N TYR A 84 0.78 -11.84 0.08
CA TYR A 84 2.03 -12.02 0.82
C TYR A 84 3.01 -12.94 0.08
N ASP A 85 2.54 -14.05 -0.48
CA ASP A 85 3.37 -14.99 -1.24
C ASP A 85 4.01 -14.28 -2.46
N LEU A 86 3.26 -13.43 -3.18
CA LEU A 86 3.80 -12.61 -4.28
C LEU A 86 4.88 -11.62 -3.80
N LEU A 87 4.66 -10.95 -2.67
CA LEU A 87 5.61 -9.99 -2.11
C LEU A 87 6.88 -10.66 -1.59
N ARG A 88 6.74 -11.86 -1.00
CA ARG A 88 7.84 -12.58 -0.32
C ARG A 88 8.72 -13.36 -1.28
N TYR A 89 8.11 -13.99 -2.29
CA TYR A 89 8.77 -14.90 -3.22
C TYR A 89 8.89 -14.33 -4.64
N GLY A 90 8.25 -13.19 -4.91
CA GLY A 90 8.24 -12.54 -6.21
C GLY A 90 7.11 -13.05 -7.11
N VAL A 91 6.73 -12.21 -8.06
CA VAL A 91 5.79 -12.58 -9.12
C VAL A 91 6.56 -13.37 -10.18
N LYS A 92 6.03 -14.52 -10.58
CA LYS A 92 6.56 -15.29 -11.72
C LYS A 92 6.10 -14.63 -13.01
N VAL A 93 6.93 -13.76 -13.57
CA VAL A 93 6.69 -12.96 -14.80
C VAL A 93 7.47 -13.45 -16.00
#